data_AF-A0AAV9SHE6-F1
#
_entry.id   AF-A0AAV9SHE6-F1
#
_cell.length_a   1.000
_cell.length_b   1.000
_cell.length_c   1.000
_cell.angle_alpha   90.00
_cell.angle_beta   90.00
_cell.angle_gamma   90.00
#
_symmetry.space_group_name_H-M   'P 1'
#
loop_
_entity.id
_entity.type
_entity.pdbx_description
1 polymer ?
#
loop_
_entity_poly.entity_id
_entity_poly.type
_entity_poly.pdbx_seq_one_letter_code
_entity_poly.pdbx_strand_id
1 'polypeptide(L)'
;MSVCQQRDISALCPSVQFLWGPLWKRVASMIKQYADGMNSCGHFWQMVKRIWKQFLSVFTNNGQKLTRHCFQNLFTNSRSPAGSNHLEEEETTIFQWEWWVMAIEEKEVDQTVEEVLVFVTGADCFGCQQSCKIDFYDQEPGTRRLPYVLM
;
A
#
# COMPACT_ATOMS: atom_id res chain seq x y z
N MET A 1 -2.64 29.56 -1.34
CA MET A 1 -2.60 28.13 -1.70
C MET A 1 -1.14 27.76 -1.89
N SER A 2 -0.63 26.73 -1.20
CA SER A 2 0.79 26.36 -1.27
C SER A 2 1.00 25.26 -2.31
N VAL A 3 1.98 25.52 -3.16
CA VAL A 3 2.50 24.71 -4.27
C VAL A 3 2.95 23.29 -3.85
N CYS A 4 3.14 23.04 -2.55
CA CYS A 4 3.66 21.75 -2.07
C CYS A 4 2.67 20.58 -2.16
N GLN A 5 1.36 20.81 -2.04
CA GLN A 5 0.36 19.72 -2.12
C GLN A 5 -0.03 19.39 -3.58
N GLN A 6 0.23 20.31 -4.50
CA GLN A 6 -0.04 20.14 -5.93
C GLN A 6 1.08 19.39 -6.66
N ARG A 7 2.34 19.49 -6.18
CA ARG A 7 3.53 18.95 -6.86
C ARG A 7 3.76 17.46 -6.65
N ASP A 8 3.32 16.88 -5.53
CA ASP A 8 3.48 15.41 -5.31
C ASP A 8 2.47 14.56 -6.09
N ILE A 9 1.33 15.14 -6.47
CA ILE A 9 0.24 14.41 -7.13
C ILE A 9 0.44 14.38 -8.64
N SER A 10 1.18 15.34 -9.20
CA SER A 10 1.65 15.29 -10.58
C SER A 10 2.66 14.17 -10.86
N ALA A 11 3.19 13.51 -9.83
CA ALA A 11 4.01 12.32 -9.96
C ALA A 11 3.20 11.02 -10.02
N LEU A 12 1.88 11.08 -9.80
CA LEU A 12 1.00 9.92 -9.98
C LEU A 12 0.86 9.58 -11.47
N CYS A 13 0.72 8.29 -11.75
CA CYS A 13 0.55 7.75 -13.11
C CYS A 13 -0.50 8.56 -13.90
N PRO A 14 -0.30 8.83 -15.22
CA PRO A 14 -1.20 9.68 -16.02
C PRO A 14 -2.69 9.30 -15.94
N SER A 15 -3.00 8.04 -15.67
CA SER A 15 -4.35 7.52 -15.44
C SER A 15 -5.03 8.07 -14.18
N VAL A 16 -4.29 8.44 -13.13
CA VAL A 16 -4.84 9.02 -11.89
C VAL A 16 -5.11 10.53 -12.04
N GLN A 17 -4.38 11.19 -12.93
CA GLN A 17 -4.49 12.63 -13.19
C GLN A 17 -5.89 13.06 -13.68
N PHE A 18 -6.56 12.20 -14.45
CA PHE A 18 -7.94 12.44 -14.92
C PHE A 18 -8.98 12.32 -13.81
N LEU A 19 -8.75 11.46 -12.81
CA LEU A 19 -9.65 11.27 -11.67
C LEU A 19 -9.44 12.30 -10.57
N TRP A 20 -8.26 12.94 -10.54
CA TRP A 20 -7.90 13.94 -9.53
C TRP A 20 -8.89 15.11 -9.47
N GLY A 21 -9.24 15.70 -10.61
CA GLY A 21 -10.14 16.87 -10.67
C GLY A 21 -11.52 16.59 -10.05
N PRO A 22 -12.22 15.52 -10.47
CA PRO A 22 -13.49 15.12 -9.89
C PRO A 22 -13.42 14.73 -8.41
N LEU A 23 -12.41 13.95 -7.98
CA LEU A 23 -12.24 13.54 -6.59
C LEU A 23 -11.98 14.74 -5.67
N TRP A 24 -11.05 15.62 -6.07
CA TRP A 24 -10.72 16.82 -5.31
C TRP A 24 -11.92 17.72 -5.09
N LYS A 25 -12.70 17.99 -6.14
CA LYS A 25 -13.89 18.85 -6.05
C LYS A 25 -14.91 18.35 -5.03
N ARG A 26 -15.03 17.03 -4.85
CA ARG A 26 -15.97 16.43 -3.88
C ARG A 26 -15.53 16.65 -2.43
N VAL A 27 -14.22 16.68 -2.17
CA VAL A 27 -13.69 16.73 -0.79
C VAL A 27 -13.08 18.08 -0.39
N ALA A 28 -12.89 19.00 -1.35
CA ALA A 28 -12.17 20.26 -1.13
C ALA A 28 -12.76 21.12 0.00
N SER A 29 -14.08 21.21 0.12
CA SER A 29 -14.74 21.96 1.19
C SER A 29 -14.50 21.33 2.57
N MET A 30 -14.55 19.99 2.65
CA MET A 30 -14.30 19.24 3.88
C MET A 30 -12.84 19.37 4.33
N ILE A 31 -11.90 19.24 3.39
CA ILE A 31 -10.46 19.44 3.66
C ILE A 31 -10.21 20.86 4.16
N LYS A 32 -10.85 21.87 3.55
CA LYS A 32 -10.74 23.26 3.99
C LYS A 32 -11.27 23.44 5.42
N GLN A 33 -12.47 22.94 5.71
CA GLN A 33 -13.06 23.05 7.04
C GLN A 33 -12.22 22.35 8.11
N TYR A 34 -11.68 21.16 7.82
CA TYR A 34 -10.76 20.44 8.68
C TYR A 34 -9.49 21.26 8.97
N ALA A 35 -8.86 21.79 7.91
CA ALA A 35 -7.68 22.64 8.03
C ALA A 35 -7.94 23.92 8.83
N ASP A 36 -9.10 24.56 8.65
CA ASP A 36 -9.49 25.77 9.36
C ASP A 36 -9.72 25.46 10.86
N GLY A 37 -10.40 24.35 11.19
CA GLY A 37 -10.57 23.89 12.57
C GLY A 37 -9.24 23.60 13.26
N MET A 38 -8.33 22.86 12.63
CA MET A 38 -6.99 22.64 13.18
C MET A 38 -6.22 23.96 13.36
N ASN A 39 -6.37 24.91 12.43
CA ASN A 39 -5.71 26.21 12.57
C ASN A 39 -6.29 27.09 13.69
N SER A 40 -7.54 26.89 14.10
CA SER A 40 -8.07 27.58 15.30
C SER A 40 -7.30 27.22 16.57
N CYS A 41 -6.63 26.06 16.60
CA CYS A 41 -5.69 25.67 17.64
C CYS A 41 -4.29 26.18 17.32
N GLY A 42 -4.08 27.50 17.35
CA GLY A 42 -2.74 28.10 17.24
C GLY A 42 -2.01 27.79 15.92
N HIS A 43 -2.72 27.77 14.79
CA HIS A 43 -2.18 27.47 13.47
C HIS A 43 -1.58 26.05 13.32
N PHE A 44 -2.09 25.08 14.08
CA PHE A 44 -1.57 23.70 14.10
C PHE A 44 -1.44 23.07 12.70
N TRP A 45 -2.41 23.28 11.81
CA TRP A 45 -2.31 22.74 10.43
C TRP A 45 -1.15 23.33 9.61
N GLN A 46 -0.79 24.59 9.83
CA GLN A 46 0.40 25.18 9.17
C GLN A 46 1.69 24.49 9.66
N MET A 47 1.76 24.17 10.96
CA MET A 47 2.87 23.43 11.53
C MET A 47 2.93 22.01 10.97
N VAL A 48 1.82 21.28 10.97
CA VAL A 48 1.74 19.92 10.41
C VAL A 48 2.23 19.90 8.96
N LYS A 49 1.77 20.80 8.09
CA LYS A 49 2.25 20.84 6.70
C LYS A 49 3.75 21.05 6.55
N ARG A 50 4.37 21.82 7.46
CA ARG A 50 5.81 22.12 7.41
C ARG A 50 6.66 20.93 7.83
N ILE A 51 6.19 20.15 8.80
CA ILE A 51 6.95 19.06 9.44
C ILE A 51 6.13 17.76 9.51
N TRP A 52 5.36 17.45 8.48
CA TRP A 52 4.34 16.39 8.49
C TRP A 52 4.93 15.01 8.81
N LYS A 53 6.17 14.74 8.37
CA LYS A 53 6.90 13.50 8.67
C LYS A 53 7.07 13.25 10.18
N GLN A 54 7.20 14.29 10.99
CA GLN A 54 7.32 14.15 12.45
C GLN A 54 5.98 13.78 13.11
N PHE A 55 4.88 14.09 12.43
CA PHE A 55 3.54 13.75 12.87
C PHE A 55 3.03 12.43 12.28
N LEU A 56 3.84 11.73 11.47
CA LEU A 56 3.46 10.43 10.91
C LEU A 56 3.01 9.48 12.02
N SER A 57 3.80 9.24 13.06
CA SER A 57 3.43 8.36 14.17
C SER A 57 2.22 8.82 14.99
N VAL A 58 1.84 10.09 14.89
CA VAL A 58 0.64 10.65 15.54
C VAL A 58 -0.60 10.41 14.68
N PHE A 59 -0.47 10.51 13.36
CA PHE A 59 -1.58 10.34 12.41
C PHE A 59 -1.71 8.92 11.86
N THR A 60 -0.64 8.14 11.92
CA THR A 60 -0.54 6.76 11.47
C THR A 60 -0.07 5.95 12.67
N ASN A 61 -0.64 4.75 12.87
CA ASN A 61 -0.27 3.86 13.98
C ASN A 61 1.11 3.19 13.72
N ASN A 62 2.11 4.01 13.42
CA ASN A 62 3.39 3.64 12.80
C ASN A 62 4.48 3.36 13.86
N GLY A 63 4.06 2.99 15.07
CA GLY A 63 4.98 2.64 16.16
C GLY A 63 5.51 1.21 16.07
N GLN A 64 4.82 0.33 15.34
CA GLN A 64 5.23 -1.06 15.17
C GLN A 64 5.90 -1.27 13.82
N LYS A 65 7.17 -1.67 13.85
CA LYS A 65 7.86 -2.18 12.67
C LYS A 65 7.15 -3.46 12.22
N LEU A 66 6.84 -3.56 10.93
CA LEU A 66 6.32 -4.78 10.34
C LEU A 66 7.37 -5.90 10.50
N THR A 67 6.98 -6.98 11.17
CA THR A 67 7.75 -8.22 11.17
C THR A 67 7.27 -9.10 10.01
N ARG A 68 8.12 -10.00 9.51
CA ARG A 68 7.70 -11.01 8.53
C ARG A 68 6.47 -11.78 8.99
N HIS A 69 6.41 -12.16 10.26
CA HIS A 69 5.27 -12.91 10.80
C HIS A 69 3.97 -12.11 10.73
N CYS A 70 4.00 -10.83 11.14
CA CYS A 70 2.84 -9.94 11.00
C CYS A 70 2.43 -9.76 9.54
N PHE A 71 3.40 -9.62 8.63
CA PHE A 71 3.14 -9.46 7.20
C PHE A 71 2.54 -10.72 6.57
N GLN A 72 3.08 -11.90 6.84
CA GLN A 72 2.54 -13.17 6.33
C GLN A 72 1.10 -13.40 6.76
N ASN A 73 0.76 -13.04 8.00
CA ASN A 73 -0.61 -13.15 8.53
C ASN A 73 -1.61 -12.21 7.83
N LEU A 74 -1.15 -11.25 7.02
CA LEU A 74 -2.04 -10.43 6.19
C LEU A 74 -2.59 -11.20 5.00
N PHE A 75 -1.92 -12.28 4.55
CA PHE A 75 -2.26 -12.96 3.31
C PHE A 75 -3.01 -14.26 3.54
N THR A 76 -4.01 -14.49 2.71
CA THR A 76 -4.71 -15.76 2.58
C THR A 76 -4.53 -16.30 1.16
N ASN A 77 -4.26 -17.59 1.03
CA ASN A 77 -3.98 -18.21 -0.26
C ASN A 77 -5.26 -18.83 -0.82
N SER A 78 -5.69 -18.41 -2.01
CA SER A 78 -6.81 -19.04 -2.72
C SER A 78 -6.34 -20.23 -3.53
N ARG A 79 -6.09 -21.33 -2.81
CA ARG A 79 -5.70 -22.58 -3.45
C ARG A 79 -6.85 -23.17 -4.26
N SER A 80 -6.51 -23.84 -5.34
CA SER A 80 -7.46 -24.66 -6.09
C SER A 80 -7.97 -25.83 -5.24
N PRO A 81 -9.14 -26.41 -5.59
CA PRO A 81 -9.66 -27.58 -4.89
C PRO A 81 -8.69 -28.77 -4.89
N ALA A 82 -8.81 -29.62 -3.87
CA ALA A 82 -8.05 -30.87 -3.79
C ALA A 82 -8.32 -31.75 -5.02
N GLY A 83 -7.25 -32.26 -5.64
CA GLY A 83 -7.32 -33.05 -6.87
C GLY A 83 -7.26 -32.23 -8.17
N SER A 84 -7.06 -30.91 -8.09
CA SER A 84 -6.68 -30.13 -9.27
C SER A 84 -5.22 -30.40 -9.68
N ASN A 85 -4.94 -30.26 -10.98
CA ASN A 85 -3.58 -30.42 -11.52
C ASN A 85 -2.67 -29.21 -11.26
N HIS A 86 -3.17 -28.18 -10.55
CA HIS A 86 -2.47 -26.91 -10.33
C HIS A 86 -1.78 -26.84 -8.95
N LEU A 87 -2.07 -27.78 -8.04
CA LEU A 87 -1.61 -27.71 -6.65
C LEU A 87 -0.08 -27.62 -6.54
N GLU A 88 0.67 -28.37 -7.34
CA GLU A 88 2.14 -28.37 -7.30
C GLU A 88 2.73 -27.01 -7.75
N GLU A 89 2.13 -26.40 -8.77
CA GLU A 89 2.53 -25.08 -9.28
C GLU A 89 2.16 -23.96 -8.28
N GLU A 90 0.97 -24.05 -7.67
CA GLU A 90 0.53 -23.15 -6.61
C GLU A 90 1.46 -23.22 -5.40
N GLU A 91 1.84 -24.42 -4.97
CA GLU A 91 2.78 -24.62 -3.84
C GLU A 91 4.17 -24.07 -4.15
N THR A 92 4.67 -24.29 -5.37
CA THR A 92 5.94 -23.71 -5.82
C THR A 92 5.88 -22.18 -5.79
N THR A 93 4.77 -21.60 -6.23
CA THR A 93 4.57 -20.14 -6.23
C THR A 93 4.55 -19.58 -4.80
N ILE A 94 3.83 -20.23 -3.88
CA ILE A 94 3.81 -19.83 -2.46
C ILE A 94 5.19 -19.96 -1.82
N PHE A 95 5.91 -21.05 -2.10
CA PHE A 95 7.26 -21.24 -1.60
C PHE A 95 8.19 -20.10 -2.05
N GLN A 96 8.15 -19.74 -3.33
CA GLN A 96 8.95 -18.62 -3.87
C GLN A 96 8.57 -17.28 -3.25
N TRP A 97 7.27 -17.03 -3.04
CA TRP A 97 6.78 -15.84 -2.34
C TRP A 97 7.31 -15.76 -0.91
N GLU A 98 7.18 -16.84 -0.13
CA GLU A 98 7.65 -16.89 1.26
C GLU A 98 9.16 -16.75 1.38
N TRP A 99 9.90 -17.30 0.42
CA TRP A 99 11.35 -17.15 0.34
C TRP A 99 11.74 -15.70 0.02
N TRP A 100 11.07 -15.04 -0.93
CA TRP A 100 11.35 -13.64 -1.25
C TRP A 100 11.06 -12.70 -0.07
N VAL A 101 9.95 -12.93 0.65
CA VAL A 101 9.63 -12.19 1.88
C VAL A 101 10.70 -12.40 2.97
N MET A 102 11.29 -13.60 3.06
CA MET A 102 12.42 -13.88 3.96
C MET A 102 13.66 -13.09 3.56
N ALA A 103 14.03 -13.11 2.27
CA ALA A 103 15.17 -12.38 1.74
C ALA A 103 15.07 -10.86 1.98
N ILE A 104 13.87 -10.30 1.93
CA ILE A 104 13.61 -8.90 2.31
C ILE A 104 13.95 -8.65 3.79
N GLU A 105 13.47 -9.51 4.69
CA GLU A 105 13.72 -9.35 6.13
C GLU A 105 15.21 -9.50 6.49
N GLU A 106 15.90 -10.42 5.81
CA GLU A 106 17.34 -10.66 5.94
C GLU A 106 18.21 -9.61 5.21
N LYS A 107 17.57 -8.70 4.46
CA LYS A 107 18.22 -7.64 3.65
C LYS A 107 19.14 -8.17 2.56
N GLU A 108 18.78 -9.33 1.99
CA GLU A 108 19.45 -9.89 0.83
C GLU A 108 18.99 -9.25 -0.48
N VAL A 109 17.89 -8.48 -0.43
CA VAL A 109 17.35 -7.69 -1.54
C VAL A 109 17.12 -6.24 -1.10
N ASP A 110 16.99 -5.33 -2.08
CA ASP A 110 16.87 -3.88 -1.83
C ASP A 110 15.48 -3.45 -1.35
N GLN A 111 14.44 -4.25 -1.62
CA GLN A 111 13.05 -3.92 -1.31
C GLN A 111 12.77 -4.02 0.20
N THR A 112 11.79 -3.26 0.69
CA THR A 112 11.29 -3.39 2.08
C THR A 112 9.89 -3.98 2.15
N VAL A 113 9.54 -4.57 3.30
CA VAL A 113 8.19 -5.12 3.54
C VAL A 113 7.12 -4.03 3.43
N GLU A 114 7.44 -2.81 3.84
CA GLU A 114 6.57 -1.64 3.72
C GLU A 114 6.31 -1.28 2.25
N GLU A 115 7.32 -1.34 1.37
CA GLU A 115 7.12 -1.10 -0.07
C GLU A 115 6.20 -2.15 -0.69
N VAL A 116 6.33 -3.41 -0.28
CA VAL A 116 5.41 -4.48 -0.72
C VAL A 116 4.01 -4.26 -0.17
N LEU A 117 3.87 -3.82 1.09
CA LEU A 117 2.57 -3.50 1.68
C LEU A 117 1.88 -2.35 0.95
N VAL A 118 2.62 -1.30 0.58
CA VAL A 118 2.12 -0.19 -0.22
C VAL A 118 1.70 -0.68 -1.60
N PHE A 119 2.47 -1.57 -2.22
CA PHE A 119 2.09 -2.14 -3.51
C PHE A 119 0.77 -2.92 -3.44
N VAL A 120 0.59 -3.74 -2.39
CA VAL A 120 -0.60 -4.60 -2.22
C VAL A 120 -1.83 -3.83 -1.74
N THR A 121 -1.67 -2.86 -0.86
CA THR A 121 -2.80 -2.24 -0.15
C THR A 121 -2.96 -0.74 -0.43
N GLY A 122 -1.97 -0.12 -1.06
CA GLY A 122 -1.88 1.34 -1.19
C GLY A 122 -1.50 2.06 0.11
N ALA A 123 -1.20 1.33 1.21
CA ALA A 123 -0.88 1.89 2.51
C ALA A 123 0.45 1.34 3.06
N ASP A 124 1.20 2.18 3.76
CA ASP A 124 2.51 1.88 4.37
C ASP A 124 2.41 1.53 5.85
N CYS A 125 1.20 1.53 6.44
CA CYS A 125 0.99 1.30 7.87
C CYS A 125 0.10 0.09 8.16
N PHE A 126 0.49 -0.63 9.22
CA PHE A 126 -0.26 -1.77 9.75
C PHE A 126 -1.50 -1.27 10.49
N GLY A 127 -2.69 -1.64 10.03
CA GLY A 127 -3.95 -1.18 10.62
C GLY A 127 -5.19 -1.37 9.74
N CYS A 128 -5.01 -1.61 8.43
CA CYS A 128 -6.11 -2.12 7.62
C CYS A 128 -6.36 -3.58 8.01
N GLN A 129 -7.48 -3.80 8.70
CA GLN A 129 -8.01 -5.08 9.14
C GLN A 129 -8.54 -5.91 7.96
N GLN A 130 -7.87 -5.86 6.81
CA GLN A 130 -8.26 -6.52 5.57
C GLN A 130 -7.24 -7.62 5.26
N SER A 131 -7.70 -8.86 5.30
CA SER A 131 -6.91 -9.99 4.81
C SER A 131 -6.72 -9.83 3.29
N CYS A 132 -5.49 -9.66 2.86
CA CYS A 132 -5.09 -9.72 1.45
C CYS A 132 -5.24 -11.16 0.95
N LYS A 133 -5.51 -11.31 -0.34
CA LYS A 133 -5.69 -12.61 -0.97
C LYS A 133 -4.66 -12.80 -2.08
N ILE A 134 -3.96 -13.93 -2.08
CA ILE A 134 -3.07 -14.34 -3.15
C ILE A 134 -3.87 -15.24 -4.08
N ASP A 135 -4.19 -14.70 -5.26
CA ASP A 135 -4.82 -15.42 -6.36
C ASP A 135 -3.76 -15.93 -7.34
N PHE A 136 -3.91 -17.18 -7.76
CA PHE A 136 -3.11 -17.78 -8.81
C PHE A 136 -3.80 -17.58 -10.15
N TYR A 137 -3.03 -17.32 -11.20
CA TYR A 137 -3.56 -17.12 -12.55
C TYR A 137 -2.80 -17.99 -13.54
N ASP A 138 -3.53 -18.52 -14.51
CA ASP A 138 -2.93 -19.23 -15.62
C ASP A 138 -2.11 -18.27 -16.48
N GLN A 139 -0.89 -18.68 -16.81
CA GLN A 139 -0.08 -17.98 -17.80
C GLN A 139 -0.39 -18.57 -19.18
N GLU A 140 -0.90 -17.75 -20.08
CA GLU A 140 -1.04 -18.15 -21.48
C GLU A 140 0.35 -18.52 -22.05
N PRO A 141 0.47 -19.60 -22.85
CA PRO A 141 1.74 -20.03 -23.40
C PRO A 141 2.48 -18.90 -24.13
N GLY A 142 3.73 -18.65 -23.77
CA GLY A 142 4.55 -17.59 -24.36
C GLY A 142 4.33 -16.19 -23.76
N THR A 143 3.42 -16.04 -22.80
CA THR A 143 3.25 -14.80 -22.05
C THR A 143 4.03 -14.86 -20.73
N ARG A 144 4.57 -13.71 -20.32
CA ARG A 144 5.11 -13.50 -18.97
C ARG A 144 4.37 -12.33 -18.36
N ARG A 145 3.59 -12.58 -17.30
CA ARG A 145 2.90 -11.54 -16.56
C ARG A 145 3.66 -11.29 -15.27
N LEU A 146 3.87 -10.01 -14.94
CA LEU A 146 4.36 -9.63 -13.63
C LEU A 146 3.22 -9.77 -12.61
N PRO A 147 3.54 -9.99 -11.33
CA PRO A 147 2.56 -9.87 -10.26
C PRO A 147 1.83 -8.52 -10.34
N TYR A 148 0.52 -8.54 -10.17
CA TYR A 148 -0.32 -7.35 -10.15
C TYR A 148 -1.33 -7.43 -9.01
N VAL A 149 -1.87 -6.27 -8.65
CA VAL A 149 -2.80 -6.12 -7.53
C VAL A 149 -4.13 -5.61 -8.07
N LEU A 150 -5.21 -6.19 -7.57
CA LEU A 150 -6.57 -5.72 -7.80
C LEU A 150 -7.03 -5.00 -6.53
N MET A 151 -7.22 -3.68 -6.63
CA MET A 151 -7.79 -2.82 -5.57
C MET A 151 -9.25 -2.52 -5.86
#